data_AF-A0A3B9JA64-F1
#
_entry.id   AF-A0A3B9JA64-F1
#
_cell.length_a   1.000
_cell.length_b   1.000
_cell.length_c   1.000
_cell.angle_alpha   90.00
_cell.angle_beta   90.00
_cell.angle_gamma   90.00
#
_symmetry.space_group_name_H-M   'P 1'
#
loop_
_entity.id
_entity.type
_entity.pdbx_description
1 polymer ?
#
loop_
_entity_poly.entity_id
_entity_poly.type
_entity_poly.pdbx_seq_one_letter_code
_entity_poly.pdbx_strand_id
1 'polypeptide(L)'
;MDFFAFLVFFLVLAGSIFIHELGHFIAARMAKIEVEEFGFGLPPKALTLFKWQGTEFTLNWIPLGGFVRPKGENDPNVPDGLSAANPWKRLGVLFAGPIMNLLTAIIVFAIIVSLSGVAIPGVVNIADV
;
A
#
# COMPACT_ATOMS: atom_id res chain seq x y z
N MET A 1 -22.70 1.23 -16.22
CA MET A 1 -21.64 1.89 -15.43
C MET A 1 -20.99 2.93 -16.32
N ASP A 2 -20.88 4.17 -15.86
CA ASP A 2 -20.30 5.27 -16.63
C ASP A 2 -18.76 5.27 -16.56
N PHE A 3 -18.11 5.90 -17.54
CA PHE A 3 -16.63 5.99 -17.64
C PHE A 3 -16.00 6.54 -16.36
N PHE A 4 -16.70 7.45 -15.68
CA PHE A 4 -16.29 8.04 -14.41
C PHE A 4 -16.10 6.98 -13.30
N ALA A 5 -17.02 6.03 -13.15
CA ALA A 5 -16.89 4.97 -12.16
C ALA A 5 -15.65 4.10 -12.37
N PHE A 6 -15.30 3.81 -13.62
CA PHE A 6 -14.07 3.06 -13.92
C PHE A 6 -12.80 3.84 -13.55
N LEU A 7 -12.76 5.14 -13.87
CA LEU A 7 -11.63 5.99 -13.49
C LEU A 7 -11.45 6.03 -11.97
N VAL A 8 -12.53 6.24 -11.22
CA VAL A 8 -12.50 6.23 -9.75
C VAL A 8 -12.05 4.88 -9.21
N PHE A 9 -12.56 3.78 -9.76
CA PHE A 9 -12.17 2.43 -9.36
C PHE A 9 -10.66 2.21 -9.48
N PHE A 10 -10.06 2.52 -10.63
CA PHE A 10 -8.63 2.35 -10.84
C PHE A 10 -7.79 3.28 -9.97
N LEU A 11 -8.23 4.52 -9.74
CA LEU A 11 -7.54 5.46 -8.85
C LEU A 11 -7.52 4.95 -7.40
N VAL A 12 -8.66 4.47 -6.89
CA VAL A 12 -8.77 3.93 -5.52
C VAL A 12 -7.94 2.65 -5.39
N LEU A 13 -8.01 1.75 -6.38
CA LEU A 13 -7.22 0.52 -6.38
C LEU A 13 -5.72 0.81 -6.39
N ALA A 14 -5.26 1.69 -7.29
CA ALA A 14 -3.87 2.12 -7.38
C ALA A 14 -3.39 2.77 -6.07
N GLY A 15 -4.19 3.66 -5.49
CA GLY A 15 -3.89 4.31 -4.21
C GLY A 15 -3.82 3.32 -3.06
N SER A 16 -4.74 2.36 -2.99
CA SER A 16 -4.76 1.33 -1.94
C SER A 16 -3.55 0.39 -2.04
N ILE A 17 -3.16 -0.01 -3.24
CA ILE A 17 -1.94 -0.81 -3.46
C ILE A 17 -0.71 0.00 -3.04
N PHE A 18 -0.62 1.28 -3.44
CA PHE A 18 0.51 2.12 -3.06
C PHE A 18 0.65 2.25 -1.54
N ILE A 19 -0.45 2.49 -0.82
CA ILE A 19 -0.46 2.58 0.64
C ILE A 19 -0.09 1.24 1.30
N HIS A 20 -0.54 0.13 0.73
CA HIS A 20 -0.18 -1.22 1.17
C HIS A 20 1.33 -1.45 1.10
N GLU A 21 1.93 -1.23 -0.08
CA GLU A 21 3.37 -1.39 -0.27
C GLU A 21 4.16 -0.40 0.59
N LEU A 22 3.64 0.82 0.77
CA LEU A 22 4.25 1.82 1.66
C LEU A 22 4.33 1.31 3.11
N GLY A 23 3.34 0.55 3.58
CA GLY A 23 3.38 -0.11 4.89
C GLY A 23 4.55 -1.08 5.03
N HIS A 24 4.72 -1.98 4.07
CA HIS A 24 5.87 -2.89 4.03
C HIS A 24 7.20 -2.13 4.00
N PHE A 25 7.29 -1.10 3.15
CA PHE A 25 8.48 -0.28 3.00
C PHE A 25 8.88 0.43 4.29
N ILE A 26 7.94 1.12 4.93
CA ILE A 26 8.18 1.84 6.19
C ILE A 26 8.62 0.85 7.27
N ALA A 27 7.92 -0.28 7.42
CA ALA A 27 8.26 -1.28 8.42
C ALA A 27 9.64 -1.90 8.19
N ALA A 28 10.01 -2.19 6.94
CA ALA A 28 11.35 -2.70 6.61
C ALA A 28 12.44 -1.69 6.98
N ARG A 29 12.26 -0.42 6.61
CA ARG A 29 13.22 0.66 6.95
C ARG A 29 13.33 0.87 8.47
N MET A 30 12.21 0.83 9.20
CA MET A 30 12.20 0.90 10.67
C MET A 30 12.89 -0.30 11.33
N ALA A 31 12.79 -1.49 10.71
CA ALA A 31 13.48 -2.69 11.16
C ALA A 31 14.98 -2.70 10.82
N LYS A 32 15.48 -1.65 10.16
CA LYS A 32 16.84 -1.50 9.61
C LYS A 32 17.16 -2.51 8.49
N ILE A 33 16.14 -2.93 7.76
CA ILE A 33 16.28 -3.79 6.58
C ILE A 33 16.30 -2.89 5.35
N GLU A 34 17.34 -3.03 4.54
CA GLU A 34 17.46 -2.30 3.29
C GLU A 34 16.39 -2.77 2.30
N VAL A 35 15.84 -1.84 1.53
CA VAL A 35 14.90 -2.15 0.44
C VAL A 35 15.58 -1.79 -0.86
N GLU A 36 15.68 -2.76 -1.75
CA GLU A 36 16.37 -2.62 -3.03
C GLU A 36 15.46 -1.97 -4.07
N GLU A 37 14.17 -2.33 -4.06
CA GLU A 37 13.20 -1.85 -5.03
C GLU A 37 11.82 -1.63 -4.40
N PHE A 38 11.20 -0.50 -4.73
CA PHE A 38 9.79 -0.20 -4.51
C PHE A 38 9.15 -0.06 -5.89
N GLY A 39 8.43 -1.10 -6.32
CA GLY A 39 7.85 -1.19 -7.65
C GLY A 39 6.36 -0.93 -7.64
N PHE A 40 5.91 -0.05 -8.52
CA PHE A 40 4.50 0.08 -8.87
C PHE A 40 4.20 -0.77 -10.11
N GLY A 41 3.14 -1.57 -10.04
CA GLY A 41 2.86 -2.62 -11.02
C GLY A 41 3.70 -3.89 -10.81
N LEU A 42 3.38 -4.93 -11.59
CA LEU A 42 4.09 -6.20 -11.59
C LEU A 42 5.17 -6.25 -12.69
N PRO A 43 6.30 -6.95 -12.46
CA PRO A 43 7.36 -7.12 -13.44
C PRO A 43 6.85 -7.65 -14.80
N PRO A 44 7.52 -7.33 -15.92
CA PRO A 44 8.87 -6.77 -16.02
C PRO A 44 8.96 -5.25 -15.80
N LYS A 45 10.14 -4.79 -15.32
CA LYS A 45 10.46 -3.37 -15.09
C LYS A 45 10.35 -2.59 -16.41
N ALA A 46 9.54 -1.52 -16.41
CA ALA A 46 9.38 -0.65 -17.56
C ALA A 46 10.32 0.55 -17.47
N LEU A 47 10.32 1.23 -16.32
CA LEU A 47 11.09 2.43 -16.09
C LEU A 47 11.51 2.52 -14.61
N THR A 48 12.74 2.97 -14.36
CA THR A 48 13.14 3.44 -13.02
C THR A 48 12.82 4.93 -12.93
N LEU A 49 11.90 5.31 -12.04
CA LEU A 49 11.47 6.69 -11.85
C LEU A 49 12.58 7.52 -11.19
N PHE A 50 13.10 7.03 -10.07
CA PHE A 50 14.20 7.64 -9.34
C PHE A 50 14.82 6.62 -8.37
N LYS A 51 15.98 6.97 -7.79
CA LYS A 51 16.59 6.20 -6.70
C LYS A 51 16.67 7.08 -5.46
N TRP A 52 16.26 6.56 -4.31
CA TRP A 52 16.31 7.28 -3.05
C TRP A 52 16.80 6.37 -1.92
N GLN A 53 17.86 6.80 -1.22
CA GLN A 53 18.45 6.07 -0.09
C GLN A 53 18.77 4.59 -0.36
N GLY A 54 19.20 4.25 -1.58
CA GLY A 54 19.51 2.89 -1.99
C GLY A 54 18.31 2.08 -2.52
N THR A 55 17.10 2.64 -2.46
CA THR A 55 15.89 2.02 -3.03
C THR A 55 15.60 2.57 -4.42
N GLU A 56 15.41 1.68 -5.40
CA GLU A 56 14.91 2.05 -6.72
C GLU A 56 13.39 2.16 -6.69
N PHE A 57 12.84 3.30 -7.10
CA PHE A 57 11.41 3.46 -7.32
C PHE A 57 11.12 3.18 -8.79
N THR A 58 10.34 2.14 -9.08
CA THR A 58 10.16 1.63 -10.43
C THR A 58 8.70 1.61 -10.84
N LEU A 59 8.47 1.79 -12.13
CA LEU A 59 7.21 1.55 -12.79
C LEU A 59 7.38 0.30 -13.66
N ASN A 60 6.45 -0.64 -13.53
CA ASN A 60 6.50 -1.92 -14.24
C ASN A 60 5.39 -1.99 -15.30
N TRP A 61 5.59 -2.85 -16.30
CA TRP A 61 4.72 -2.92 -17.46
C TRP A 61 3.30 -3.38 -17.16
N ILE A 62 3.12 -4.22 -16.14
CA ILE A 62 1.81 -4.70 -15.74
C ILE A 62 1.28 -3.73 -14.68
N PRO A 63 0.29 -2.87 -14.97
CA PRO A 63 -0.16 -1.80 -14.07
C PRO A 63 -1.05 -2.32 -12.92
N LEU A 64 -1.03 -3.62 -12.66
CA LEU A 64 -1.78 -4.29 -11.61
C LEU A 64 -0.82 -4.65 -10.49
N GLY A 65 -1.16 -4.29 -9.25
CA GLY A 65 -0.34 -4.59 -8.08
C GLY A 65 0.83 -3.64 -7.88
N GLY A 66 1.71 -4.04 -6.96
CA GLY A 66 2.93 -3.37 -6.59
C GLY A 66 3.75 -4.36 -5.77
N PHE A 67 5.01 -4.01 -5.50
CA PHE A 67 5.84 -4.83 -4.64
C PHE A 67 6.93 -4.01 -3.97
N VAL A 68 7.30 -4.42 -2.78
CA VAL A 68 8.55 -4.04 -2.12
C VAL A 68 9.50 -5.22 -2.21
N ARG A 69 10.77 -4.97 -2.57
CA ARG A 69 11.84 -5.98 -2.53
C ARG A 69 12.84 -5.66 -1.43
N PRO A 70 12.64 -6.20 -0.21
CA PRO A 70 13.62 -6.13 0.85
C PRO A 70 14.86 -6.95 0.50
N LYS A 71 16.02 -6.47 0.93
CA LYS A 71 17.29 -7.19 0.81
C LYS A 71 17.16 -8.57 1.47
N GLY A 72 17.67 -9.61 0.82
CA GLY A 72 17.68 -10.97 1.37
C GLY A 72 16.30 -11.53 1.69
N GLU A 73 15.25 -11.13 0.97
CA GLU A 73 13.90 -11.70 1.12
C GLU A 73 13.88 -13.20 0.83
N ASN A 74 14.59 -13.66 -0.20
CA ASN A 74 14.62 -15.07 -0.62
C ASN A 74 15.91 -15.82 -0.25
N ASP A 75 16.87 -15.15 0.42
CA ASP A 75 18.14 -15.75 0.79
C ASP A 75 18.47 -15.46 2.26
N PRO A 76 18.41 -16.47 3.15
CA PRO A 76 18.73 -16.32 4.56
C PRO A 76 20.23 -16.13 4.84
N ASN A 77 21.10 -16.34 3.85
CA ASN A 77 22.55 -16.15 4.02
C ASN A 77 22.97 -14.69 3.83
N VAL A 78 22.06 -13.82 3.35
CA VAL A 78 22.34 -12.40 3.18
C VAL A 78 22.29 -11.71 4.56
N PRO A 79 23.43 -11.22 5.07
CA PRO A 79 23.47 -10.49 6.34
C PRO A 79 22.57 -9.25 6.25
N ASP A 80 21.88 -8.95 7.36
CA ASP A 80 20.91 -7.85 7.47
C ASP A 80 19.73 -7.93 6.48
N GLY A 81 19.50 -9.10 5.88
CA GLY A 81 18.35 -9.37 5.02
C GLY A 81 17.08 -9.71 5.79
N LEU A 82 15.93 -9.60 5.15
CA LEU A 82 14.63 -9.89 5.74
C LEU A 82 14.51 -11.35 6.20
N SER A 83 15.04 -12.31 5.44
CA SER A 83 15.00 -13.73 5.84
C SER A 83 16.02 -14.10 6.91
N ALA A 84 17.10 -13.31 7.07
CA ALA A 84 18.06 -13.48 8.16
C ALA A 84 17.61 -12.78 9.46
N ALA A 85 16.63 -11.87 9.38
CA ALA A 85 16.13 -11.14 10.54
C ALA A 85 15.34 -12.02 11.51
N ASN A 86 15.26 -11.59 12.77
CA ASN A 86 14.44 -12.23 13.80
C ASN A 86 12.98 -12.41 13.28
N PRO A 87 12.36 -13.60 13.48
CA PRO A 87 10.99 -13.88 13.07
C PRO A 87 9.97 -12.79 13.39
N TRP A 88 10.08 -12.11 14.53
CA TRP A 88 9.15 -11.04 14.90
C TRP A 88 9.28 -9.78 14.04
N LYS A 89 10.51 -9.44 13.63
CA LYS A 89 10.75 -8.34 12.69
C LYS A 89 10.19 -8.69 11.32
N ARG A 90 10.44 -9.91 10.85
CA ARG A 90 9.92 -10.40 9.58
C ARG A 90 8.40 -10.41 9.56
N LEU A 91 7.78 -10.90 10.63
CA LEU A 91 6.34 -10.90 10.81
C LEU A 91 5.78 -9.46 10.79
N GLY A 92 6.41 -8.55 11.52
CA GLY A 92 6.04 -7.13 11.53
C GLY A 92 6.07 -6.50 10.13
N VAL A 93 7.14 -6.73 9.37
CA VAL A 93 7.26 -6.24 7.99
C VAL A 93 6.17 -6.84 7.09
N LEU A 94 5.91 -8.14 7.17
CA LEU A 94 4.91 -8.83 6.35
C LEU A 94 3.46 -8.45 6.69
N PHE A 95 3.17 -8.03 7.92
CA PHE A 95 1.83 -7.56 8.30
C PHE A 95 1.63 -6.05 8.13
N ALA A 96 2.71 -5.28 7.94
CA ALA A 96 2.63 -3.83 7.87
C ALA A 96 1.75 -3.32 6.72
N GLY A 97 1.80 -3.94 5.54
CA GLY A 97 0.94 -3.57 4.40
C GLY A 97 -0.55 -3.76 4.69
N PRO A 98 -1.01 -4.96 5.10
CA PRO A 98 -2.40 -5.17 5.52
C PRO A 98 -2.87 -4.23 6.63
N ILE A 99 -2.02 -4.00 7.65
CA ILE A 99 -2.34 -3.09 8.75
C ILE A 99 -2.51 -1.65 8.23
N MET A 100 -1.62 -1.18 7.36
CA MET A 100 -1.74 0.16 6.77
C MET A 100 -3.04 0.33 5.98
N ASN A 101 -3.45 -0.67 5.19
CA ASN A 101 -4.73 -0.60 4.50
C ASN A 101 -5.92 -0.59 5.47
N LEU A 102 -5.88 -1.37 6.55
CA LEU A 102 -6.91 -1.35 7.57
C LEU A 102 -7.01 0.03 8.24
N LEU A 103 -5.86 0.62 8.60
CA LEU A 103 -5.81 1.97 9.16
C LEU A 103 -6.35 3.02 8.20
N THR A 104 -5.97 2.96 6.92
CA THR A 104 -6.49 3.85 5.88
C THR A 104 -8.00 3.69 5.73
N ALA A 105 -8.52 2.47 5.74
CA ALA A 105 -9.96 2.23 5.67
C ALA A 105 -10.71 2.87 6.84
N ILE A 106 -10.18 2.71 8.07
CA ILE A 106 -10.75 3.32 9.28
C ILE A 106 -10.77 4.85 9.15
N ILE A 107 -9.66 5.46 8.74
CA ILE A 107 -9.53 6.92 8.60
C ILE A 107 -10.47 7.45 7.53
N VAL A 108 -10.47 6.85 6.33
CA VAL A 108 -11.33 7.27 5.22
C VAL A 108 -12.80 7.12 5.59
N PHE A 109 -13.17 6.00 6.21
CA PHE A 109 -14.54 5.76 6.67
C PHE A 109 -14.97 6.79 7.72
N ALA A 110 -14.12 7.08 8.72
CA ALA A 110 -14.40 8.08 9.74
C ALA A 110 -14.61 9.48 9.14
N ILE A 111 -13.80 9.86 8.15
CA ILE A 111 -13.96 11.14 7.43
C ILE A 111 -15.29 11.18 6.69
N ILE A 112 -15.62 10.14 5.91
CA ILE A 112 -16.87 10.08 5.14
C ILE A 112 -18.08 10.19 6.06
N VAL A 113 -18.13 9.41 7.15
CA VAL A 113 -19.24 9.46 8.11
C VAL A 113 -19.33 10.83 8.79
N SER A 114 -18.20 11.45 9.12
CA SER A 114 -18.18 12.78 9.74
C SER A 114 -18.70 13.87 8.81
N LEU A 115 -18.49 13.75 7.49
CA LEU A 115 -18.95 14.72 6.50
C LEU A 115 -20.38 14.47 6.02
N SER A 116 -20.78 13.21 5.85
CA SER A 116 -22.11 12.84 5.35
C SER A 116 -23.16 12.69 6.45
N GLY A 117 -22.73 12.67 7.71
CA GLY A 117 -23.59 12.39 8.84
C GLY A 117 -24.03 10.92 8.90
N VAL A 118 -24.88 10.62 9.89
CA VAL A 118 -25.47 9.29 10.08
C VAL A 118 -26.95 9.39 9.78
N ALA A 119 -27.48 8.42 9.04
CA ALA A 119 -28.92 8.33 8.82
C ALA A 119 -29.64 8.21 10.19
N ILE A 120 -30.63 9.07 10.44
CA ILE A 120 -31.46 9.00 11.63
C ILE A 120 -32.62 8.04 11.31
N PRO A 121 -32.59 6.79 11.81
CA PRO A 121 -33.67 5.84 11.52
C PRO A 121 -34.98 6.37 12.11
N GLY A 122 -36.05 6.36 11.32
CA GLY A 122 -37.39 6.83 11.73
C GLY A 122 -37.72 8.28 11.39
N VAL A 123 -36.80 9.04 10.78
CA VAL A 123 -37.09 10.38 10.25
C VAL A 123 -37.05 10.35 8.72
N VAL A 124 -38.17 10.68 8.08
CA VAL A 124 -38.24 10.87 6.62
C VAL A 124 -37.87 12.31 6.32
N ASN A 125 -36.77 12.53 5.61
CA ASN A 125 -36.41 13.85 5.12
C ASN A 125 -37.15 14.10 3.81
N ILE A 126 -38.21 14.91 3.84
CA ILE A 126 -38.89 15.36 2.62
C ILE A 126 -38.05 16.50 2.06
N ALA A 127 -37.21 16.19 1.08
CA ALA A 127 -36.56 17.22 0.29
C ALA A 127 -37.58 17.78 -0.69
N ASP A 128 -37.87 19.08 -0.59
CA ASP A 128 -38.63 19.79 -1.63
C ASP A 128 -37.79 19.75 -2.91
N VAL A 129 -38.30 19.03 -3.92
CA VAL A 129 -37.69 18.93 -5.26
C VAL A 129 -38.13 20.11 -6.11
#